data_AF-A0A3M2A601-F1
#
_entry.id   AF-A0A3M2A601-F1
#
_cell.length_a   1.000
_cell.length_b   1.000
_cell.length_c   1.000
_cell.angle_alpha   90.00
_cell.angle_beta   90.00
_cell.angle_gamma   90.00
#
_symmetry.space_group_name_H-M   'P 1'
#
loop_
_entity.id
_entity.type
_entity.pdbx_description
1 polymer ?
#
loop_
_entity_poly.entity_id
_entity_poly.type
_entity_poly.pdbx_seq_one_letter_code
_entity_poly.pdbx_strand_id
1 'polypeptide(L)'
;MSLRHVLRNALRPGYLPVMADKVIVRLRDRPHRARAPQARKAYRAMARQAAAWAEELDADLWAEAREVAAEVAARGAEAVARLGLPMGGAADTALLYFVVRHRRPNVVVETGVAAGFSSFAILSALERNGRGELWSSDFPYVRLPNPATAVGCAVPEALRHRWHLHLRGDVRNLRRIVRR
;
A
#
# COMPACT_ATOMS: atom_id res chain seq x y z
N MET A 1 7.93 -16.28 14.04
CA MET A 1 7.15 -15.07 14.43
C MET A 1 7.57 -14.70 15.86
N SER A 2 8.28 -13.57 16.10
CA SER A 2 8.79 -13.26 17.45
C SER A 2 7.70 -12.70 18.36
N LEU A 3 7.13 -13.56 19.22
CA LEU A 3 6.11 -13.20 20.20
C LEU A 3 6.61 -12.11 21.17
N ARG A 4 7.92 -12.10 21.46
CA ARG A 4 8.58 -11.11 22.31
C ARG A 4 8.41 -9.69 21.78
N HIS A 5 8.60 -9.47 20.48
CA HIS A 5 8.44 -8.13 19.88
C HIS A 5 6.98 -7.68 19.87
N VAL A 6 6.05 -8.60 19.65
CA VAL A 6 4.61 -8.29 19.68
C VAL A 6 4.20 -7.82 21.07
N LEU A 7 4.57 -8.56 22.12
CA LEU A 7 4.26 -8.20 23.50
C LEU A 7 4.89 -6.85 23.87
N ARG A 8 6.18 -6.66 23.56
CA ARG A 8 6.88 -5.39 23.81
C ARG A 8 6.22 -4.20 23.10
N ASN A 9 5.84 -4.36 21.83
CA ASN A 9 5.21 -3.29 21.06
C ASN A 9 3.75 -3.07 21.46
N ALA A 10 3.06 -4.09 21.98
CA ALA A 10 1.70 -3.96 22.51
C ALA A 10 1.66 -3.09 23.78
N LEU A 11 2.75 -3.04 24.56
CA LEU A 11 2.85 -2.15 25.72
C LEU A 11 2.97 -0.66 25.35
N ARG A 12 3.11 -0.30 24.07
CA ARG A 12 3.17 1.10 23.65
C ARG A 12 1.76 1.73 23.71
N PRO A 13 1.57 2.86 24.43
CA PRO A 13 0.25 3.47 24.63
C PRO A 13 -0.52 3.79 23.34
N GLY A 14 0.20 4.11 22.25
CA GLY A 14 -0.40 4.38 20.95
C GLY A 14 -0.79 3.15 20.13
N TYR A 15 -0.24 1.97 20.45
CA TYR A 15 -0.42 0.74 19.65
C TYR A 15 -1.48 -0.18 20.25
N LEU A 16 -1.56 -0.28 21.58
CA LEU A 16 -2.49 -1.18 22.26
C LEU A 16 -3.94 -1.02 21.80
N PRO A 17 -4.52 0.21 21.74
CA PRO A 17 -5.92 0.36 21.34
C PRO A 17 -6.16 -0.12 19.90
N VAL A 18 -5.22 0.20 18.98
CA VAL A 18 -5.32 -0.19 17.57
C VAL A 18 -5.20 -1.71 17.41
N MET A 19 -4.34 -2.35 18.21
CA MET A 19 -4.19 -3.81 18.21
C MET A 19 -5.44 -4.51 18.75
N ALA A 20 -6.02 -4.01 19.85
CA ALA A 20 -7.25 -4.53 20.43
C ALA A 20 -8.42 -4.43 19.44
N ASP A 21 -8.61 -3.26 18.83
CA ASP A 21 -9.63 -3.05 17.80
C ASP A 21 -9.47 -4.04 16.64
N LYS A 22 -8.24 -4.27 16.17
CA LYS A 22 -7.97 -5.24 15.09
C LYS A 22 -8.32 -6.67 15.48
N VAL A 23 -8.18 -7.06 16.75
CA VAL A 23 -8.61 -8.39 17.22
C VAL A 23 -10.14 -8.47 17.22
N ILE A 24 -10.82 -7.45 17.76
CA ILE A 24 -12.29 -7.38 17.79
C ILE A 24 -12.87 -7.46 16.38
N VAL A 25 -12.35 -6.65 15.44
CA VAL A 25 -12.76 -6.66 14.03
C VAL A 25 -12.57 -8.05 13.42
N ARG A 26 -11.43 -8.71 13.65
CA ARG A 26 -11.18 -10.05 13.11
C ARG A 26 -12.15 -11.11 13.64
N LEU A 27 -12.61 -10.98 14.87
CA LEU A 27 -13.61 -11.89 15.45
C LEU A 27 -14.99 -11.62 14.85
N ARG A 28 -15.37 -10.34 14.72
CA ARG A 28 -16.65 -9.91 14.13
C ARG A 28 -16.77 -10.21 12.63
N ASP A 29 -15.67 -10.12 11.87
CA ASP A 29 -15.65 -10.30 10.41
C ASP A 29 -15.63 -11.77 9.95
N ARG A 30 -15.53 -12.75 10.88
CA ARG A 30 -15.49 -14.17 10.51
C ARG A 30 -16.63 -14.62 9.58
N PRO A 31 -17.90 -14.20 9.78
CA PRO A 31 -19.00 -14.56 8.89
C PRO A 31 -18.85 -13.98 7.48
N HIS A 32 -18.35 -12.74 7.36
CA HIS A 32 -18.08 -12.12 6.05
C HIS A 32 -16.96 -12.85 5.30
N ARG A 33 -15.91 -13.26 6.01
CA ARG A 33 -14.80 -14.03 5.41
C ARG A 33 -15.23 -15.41 4.91
N ALA A 34 -16.19 -16.04 5.58
CA ALA A 34 -16.75 -17.32 5.14
C ALA A 34 -17.45 -17.22 3.77
N ARG A 35 -17.97 -16.04 3.40
CA ARG A 35 -18.59 -15.78 2.08
C ARG A 35 -17.58 -15.41 0.98
N ALA A 36 -16.32 -15.16 1.34
CA ALA A 36 -15.28 -14.73 0.39
C ALA A 36 -15.06 -15.69 -0.80
N PRO A 37 -15.11 -17.04 -0.65
CA PRO A 37 -14.95 -17.94 -1.79
C PRO A 37 -16.04 -17.76 -2.86
N GLN A 38 -17.30 -17.59 -2.44
CA GLN A 38 -18.42 -17.40 -3.34
C GLN A 38 -18.31 -16.05 -4.08
N ALA A 39 -18.00 -14.98 -3.35
CA ALA A 39 -17.75 -13.66 -3.94
C ALA A 39 -16.59 -13.69 -4.94
N ARG A 40 -15.47 -14.36 -4.59
CA ARG A 40 -14.31 -14.53 -5.49
C ARG A 40 -14.69 -15.27 -6.77
N LYS A 41 -15.51 -16.32 -6.70
CA LYS A 41 -15.99 -17.05 -7.88
C LYS A 41 -16.82 -16.13 -8.78
N ALA A 42 -17.75 -15.37 -8.21
CA ALA A 42 -18.57 -14.41 -8.94
C ALA A 42 -17.72 -13.33 -9.62
N TYR A 43 -16.81 -12.68 -8.89
CA TYR A 43 -15.95 -11.64 -9.47
C TYR A 43 -14.97 -12.17 -10.52
N ARG A 44 -14.47 -13.41 -10.39
CA ARG A 44 -13.61 -14.02 -11.43
C ARG A 44 -14.32 -14.17 -12.77
N ALA A 45 -15.62 -14.48 -12.76
CA ALA A 45 -16.40 -14.61 -13.99
C ALA A 45 -16.60 -13.26 -14.71
N MET A 46 -16.50 -12.14 -13.97
CA MET A 46 -16.65 -10.78 -14.49
C MET A 46 -15.31 -10.05 -14.64
N ALA A 47 -14.20 -10.67 -14.26
CA ALA A 47 -12.90 -10.03 -14.20
C ALA A 47 -12.35 -9.83 -15.61
N ARG A 48 -11.85 -8.63 -15.89
CA ARG A 48 -11.08 -8.31 -17.08
C ARG A 48 -9.59 -8.25 -16.74
N GLN A 49 -8.74 -8.66 -17.66
CA GLN A 49 -7.30 -8.50 -17.50
C GLN A 49 -6.93 -7.01 -17.51
N ALA A 50 -6.16 -6.58 -16.51
CA ALA A 50 -5.75 -5.18 -16.36
C ALA A 50 -4.97 -4.68 -17.59
N ALA A 51 -4.06 -5.51 -18.13
CA ALA A 51 -3.29 -5.21 -19.33
C ALA A 51 -4.19 -4.92 -20.53
N ALA A 52 -5.10 -5.85 -20.87
CA ALA A 52 -6.01 -5.69 -21.99
C ALA A 52 -6.96 -4.48 -21.84
N TRP A 53 -7.30 -4.08 -20.61
CA TRP A 53 -8.08 -2.86 -20.35
C TRP A 53 -7.23 -1.59 -20.51
N ALA A 54 -6.01 -1.58 -20.00
CA ALA A 54 -5.11 -0.44 -20.09
C ALA A 54 -4.62 -0.20 -21.54
N GLU A 55 -4.29 -1.26 -22.27
CA GLU A 55 -3.86 -1.21 -23.68
C GLU A 55 -4.95 -0.65 -24.60
N GLU A 56 -6.22 -1.01 -24.35
CA GLU A 56 -7.36 -0.43 -25.09
C GLU A 56 -7.50 1.07 -24.83
N LEU A 57 -7.19 1.53 -23.62
CA LEU A 57 -7.31 2.94 -23.25
C LEU A 57 -6.13 3.79 -23.75
N ASP A 58 -4.90 3.30 -23.58
CA ASP A 58 -3.66 4.00 -23.92
C ASP A 58 -2.48 2.99 -23.93
N ALA A 59 -2.19 2.42 -25.09
CA ALA A 59 -1.15 1.39 -25.24
C ALA A 59 0.26 1.91 -24.92
N ASP A 60 0.57 3.15 -25.31
CA ASP A 60 1.88 3.76 -25.07
C ASP A 60 2.08 4.02 -23.57
N LEU A 61 1.06 4.57 -22.89
CA LEU A 61 1.13 4.76 -21.45
C LEU A 61 1.17 3.43 -20.69
N TRP A 62 0.54 2.37 -21.20
CA TRP A 62 0.65 1.06 -20.61
C TRP A 62 2.06 0.48 -20.75
N ALA A 63 2.73 0.69 -21.89
CA ALA A 63 4.13 0.32 -22.05
C ALA A 63 5.04 1.07 -21.04
N GLU A 64 4.85 2.39 -20.91
CA GLU A 64 5.52 3.22 -19.87
C GLU A 64 5.27 2.64 -18.46
N ALA A 65 4.02 2.27 -18.16
CA ALA A 65 3.65 1.72 -16.86
C ALA A 65 4.34 0.40 -16.54
N ARG A 66 4.52 -0.47 -17.54
CA ARG A 66 5.22 -1.75 -17.39
C ARG A 66 6.71 -1.57 -17.12
N GLU A 67 7.35 -0.61 -17.79
CA GLU A 67 8.75 -0.27 -17.55
C GLU A 67 8.96 0.25 -16.13
N VAL A 68 8.13 1.18 -15.68
CA VAL A 68 8.19 1.71 -14.31
C VAL A 68 7.87 0.62 -13.29
N ALA A 69 6.92 -0.27 -13.57
CA ALA A 69 6.61 -1.38 -12.69
C ALA A 69 7.81 -2.33 -12.48
N ALA A 70 8.61 -2.57 -13.54
CA ALA A 70 9.83 -3.36 -13.45
C ALA A 70 10.90 -2.66 -12.58
N GLU A 71 11.07 -1.34 -12.74
CA GLU A 71 11.97 -0.54 -11.88
C GLU A 71 11.54 -0.60 -10.41
N VAL A 72 10.24 -0.40 -10.14
CA VAL A 72 9.66 -0.46 -8.79
C VAL A 72 9.88 -1.85 -8.18
N ALA A 73 9.69 -2.91 -8.96
CA ALA A 73 9.94 -4.27 -8.50
C ALA A 73 11.41 -4.48 -8.12
N ALA A 74 12.35 -4.09 -8.98
CA ALA A 74 13.78 -4.26 -8.77
C ALA A 74 14.27 -3.49 -7.52
N ARG A 75 14.02 -2.18 -7.48
CA ARG A 75 14.46 -1.31 -6.37
C ARG A 75 13.74 -1.62 -5.06
N GLY A 76 12.45 -1.93 -5.14
CA GLY A 76 11.66 -2.32 -3.97
C GLY A 76 12.16 -3.63 -3.36
N ALA A 77 12.49 -4.61 -4.20
CA ALA A 77 13.05 -5.89 -3.74
C ALA A 77 14.40 -5.69 -3.04
N GLU A 78 15.29 -4.86 -3.59
CA GLU A 78 16.58 -4.51 -2.95
C GLU A 78 16.37 -3.86 -1.58
N ALA A 79 15.46 -2.88 -1.49
CA ALA A 79 15.15 -2.20 -0.24
C ALA A 79 14.58 -3.14 0.82
N VAL A 80 13.71 -4.06 0.43
CA VAL A 80 13.15 -5.08 1.34
C VAL A 80 14.22 -6.09 1.75
N ALA A 81 15.10 -6.51 0.83
CA ALA A 81 16.19 -7.43 1.13
C ALA A 81 17.13 -6.88 2.20
N ARG A 82 17.45 -5.57 2.15
CA ARG A 82 18.25 -4.88 3.18
C ARG A 82 17.63 -4.89 4.57
N LEU A 83 16.30 -4.99 4.67
CA LEU A 83 15.62 -5.13 5.96
C LEU A 83 15.70 -6.56 6.52
N GLY A 84 16.06 -7.56 5.70
CA GLY A 84 16.19 -8.96 6.11
C GLY A 84 14.86 -9.60 6.53
N LEU A 85 13.72 -9.10 6.03
CA LEU A 85 12.40 -9.46 6.51
C LEU A 85 11.41 -9.68 5.35
N PRO A 86 10.58 -10.75 5.40
CA PRO A 86 9.51 -10.92 4.42
C PRO A 86 8.45 -9.83 4.63
N MET A 87 8.37 -8.90 3.69
CA MET A 87 7.38 -7.83 3.67
C MET A 87 6.40 -8.06 2.51
N GLY A 88 5.14 -7.66 2.72
CA GLY A 88 4.16 -7.65 1.63
C GLY A 88 4.45 -6.51 0.64
N GLY A 89 3.94 -6.65 -0.58
CA GLY A 89 4.17 -5.66 -1.63
C GLY A 89 3.68 -6.06 -3.02
N ALA A 90 2.87 -7.12 -3.13
CA ALA A 90 2.40 -7.69 -4.40
C ALA A 90 1.32 -6.84 -5.09
N ALA A 91 1.39 -5.51 -4.98
CA ALA A 91 0.50 -4.62 -5.69
C ALA A 91 0.71 -4.75 -7.20
N ASP A 92 -0.34 -4.54 -7.98
CA ASP A 92 -0.22 -4.36 -9.43
C ASP A 92 0.29 -2.94 -9.70
N THR A 93 1.61 -2.78 -9.64
CA THR A 93 2.29 -1.48 -9.74
C THR A 93 2.14 -0.84 -11.12
N ALA A 94 2.06 -1.64 -12.18
CA ALA A 94 1.80 -1.15 -13.53
C ALA A 94 0.40 -0.52 -13.61
N LEU A 95 -0.63 -1.23 -13.12
CA LEU A 95 -2.00 -0.71 -13.12
C LEU A 95 -2.12 0.57 -12.27
N LEU A 96 -1.52 0.60 -11.08
CA LEU A 96 -1.55 1.78 -10.21
C LEU A 96 -0.87 3.00 -10.87
N TYR A 97 0.33 2.80 -11.44
CA TYR A 97 1.04 3.85 -12.17
C TYR A 97 0.19 4.37 -13.33
N PHE A 98 -0.33 3.46 -14.16
CA PHE A 98 -1.15 3.78 -15.32
C PHE A 98 -2.37 4.64 -14.95
N VAL A 99 -3.16 4.19 -13.95
CA VAL A 99 -4.36 4.90 -13.52
C VAL A 99 -4.03 6.32 -13.04
N VAL A 100 -2.96 6.49 -12.26
CA VAL A 100 -2.56 7.80 -11.74
C VAL A 100 -2.02 8.71 -12.86
N ARG A 101 -1.20 8.18 -13.78
CA ARG A 101 -0.73 8.92 -14.96
C ARG A 101 -1.87 9.38 -15.86
N HIS A 102 -2.81 8.48 -16.13
CA HIS A 102 -3.94 8.74 -17.03
C HIS A 102 -4.94 9.73 -16.41
N ARG A 103 -5.31 9.53 -15.14
CA ARG A 103 -6.29 10.39 -14.44
C ARG A 103 -5.71 11.71 -13.94
N ARG A 104 -4.38 11.81 -13.83
CA ARG A 104 -3.65 12.97 -13.31
C ARG A 104 -4.30 13.53 -12.04
N PRO A 105 -4.49 12.77 -10.95
CA PRO A 105 -5.22 13.26 -9.77
C PRO A 105 -4.45 14.38 -9.03
N ASN A 106 -5.18 15.22 -8.28
CA ASN A 106 -4.58 16.15 -7.31
C ASN A 106 -4.22 15.44 -6.00
N VAL A 107 -5.01 14.45 -5.61
CA VAL A 107 -4.90 13.76 -4.33
C VAL A 107 -5.15 12.27 -4.56
N VAL A 108 -4.27 11.43 -4.03
CA VAL A 108 -4.46 9.98 -3.94
C VAL A 108 -4.48 9.59 -2.47
N VAL A 109 -5.46 8.77 -2.07
CA VAL A 109 -5.54 8.21 -0.72
C VAL A 109 -5.27 6.71 -0.77
N GLU A 110 -4.33 6.25 0.06
CA GLU A 110 -3.92 4.86 0.16
C GLU A 110 -4.10 4.34 1.60
N THR A 111 -4.59 3.11 1.73
CA THR A 111 -4.65 2.39 3.01
C THR A 111 -3.91 1.07 2.90
N GLY A 112 -2.94 0.85 3.79
CA GLY A 112 -2.04 -0.30 3.74
C GLY A 112 -0.89 -0.08 2.76
N VAL A 113 0.21 0.46 3.27
CA VAL A 113 1.44 0.80 2.53
C VAL A 113 2.37 -0.42 2.44
N ALA A 114 2.46 -1.20 3.51
CA ALA A 114 3.40 -2.30 3.64
C ALA A 114 4.85 -1.86 3.33
N ALA A 115 5.58 -2.57 2.47
CA ALA A 115 6.90 -2.14 2.02
C ALA A 115 6.85 -0.87 1.15
N GLY A 116 5.72 -0.52 0.55
CA GLY A 116 5.55 0.70 -0.25
C GLY A 116 5.71 0.53 -1.76
N PHE A 117 5.53 -0.67 -2.32
CA PHE A 117 5.57 -0.87 -3.78
C PHE A 117 4.45 -0.09 -4.50
N SER A 118 3.22 -0.13 -3.96
CA SER A 118 2.10 0.67 -4.45
C SER A 118 2.37 2.16 -4.33
N SER A 119 2.84 2.62 -3.16
CA SER A 119 3.19 4.01 -2.92
C SER A 119 4.28 4.49 -3.88
N PHE A 120 5.30 3.67 -4.13
CA PHE A 120 6.36 3.98 -5.10
C PHE A 120 5.77 4.15 -6.50
N ALA A 121 4.97 3.20 -7.00
CA ALA A 121 4.33 3.33 -8.31
C ALA A 121 3.46 4.59 -8.43
N ILE A 122 2.65 4.89 -7.41
CA ILE A 122 1.78 6.08 -7.39
C ILE A 122 2.62 7.35 -7.39
N LEU A 123 3.65 7.44 -6.55
CA LEU A 123 4.50 8.64 -6.46
C LEU A 123 5.30 8.86 -7.75
N SER A 124 5.81 7.80 -8.38
CA SER A 124 6.45 7.89 -9.69
C SER A 124 5.50 8.47 -10.74
N ALA A 125 4.23 8.07 -10.72
CA ALA A 125 3.22 8.60 -11.62
C ALA A 125 2.89 10.08 -11.36
N LEU A 126 2.75 10.47 -10.09
CA LEU A 126 2.53 11.86 -9.69
C LEU A 126 3.70 12.77 -10.08
N GLU A 127 4.94 12.28 -9.91
CA GLU A 127 6.16 12.98 -10.30
C GLU A 127 6.18 13.27 -11.81
N ARG A 128 5.89 12.24 -12.61
CA ARG A 128 5.79 12.35 -14.08
C ARG A 128 4.63 13.24 -14.53
N ASN A 129 3.54 13.27 -13.76
CA ASN A 129 2.45 14.23 -14.00
C ASN A 129 2.83 15.67 -13.63
N GLY A 130 3.91 15.88 -12.87
CA GLY A 130 4.32 17.16 -12.30
C GLY A 130 3.36 17.70 -11.23
N ARG A 131 2.39 16.90 -10.77
CA ARG A 131 1.29 17.37 -9.91
C ARG A 131 0.76 16.28 -8.98
N GLY A 132 0.13 16.76 -7.90
CA GLY A 132 -0.62 15.95 -6.95
C GLY A 132 0.23 15.38 -5.81
N GLU A 133 -0.47 14.85 -4.82
CA GLU A 133 0.09 14.34 -3.55
C GLU A 133 -0.50 12.98 -3.19
N LEU A 134 0.30 12.15 -2.51
CA LEU A 134 -0.13 10.87 -1.95
C LEU A 134 -0.30 10.98 -0.44
N TRP A 135 -1.47 10.59 0.05
CA TRP A 135 -1.83 10.52 1.46
C TRP A 135 -2.02 9.05 1.86
N SER A 136 -1.07 8.50 2.60
CA SER A 136 -1.09 7.08 2.95
C SER A 136 -1.33 6.86 4.44
N SER A 137 -2.11 5.83 4.73
CA SER A 137 -2.37 5.32 6.06
C SER A 137 -1.83 3.91 6.22
N ASP A 138 -1.08 3.66 7.30
CA ASP A 138 -0.76 2.32 7.74
C ASP A 138 -0.67 2.23 9.28
N PHE A 139 -0.41 1.03 9.76
CA PHE A 139 -0.06 0.73 11.13
C PHE A 139 1.24 -0.09 11.18
N PRO A 140 2.26 0.38 11.93
CA PRO A 140 3.58 -0.26 12.01
C PRO A 140 3.54 -1.77 12.26
N TYR A 141 4.50 -2.47 11.66
CA TYR A 141 4.63 -3.92 11.81
C TYR A 141 5.11 -4.31 13.20
N VAL A 142 4.21 -4.39 14.18
CA VAL A 142 4.50 -4.66 15.61
C VAL A 142 5.30 -5.94 15.91
N ARG A 143 5.54 -6.79 14.90
CA ARG A 143 6.41 -7.97 15.00
C ARG A 143 7.89 -7.63 14.85
N LEU A 144 8.21 -6.44 14.38
CA LEU A 144 9.56 -5.97 14.11
C LEU A 144 10.13 -5.19 15.30
N PRO A 145 11.47 -5.18 15.45
CA PRO A 145 12.10 -4.41 16.51
C PRO A 145 11.87 -2.91 16.33
N ASN A 146 11.99 -2.41 15.10
CA ASN A 146 11.74 -1.02 14.69
C ASN A 146 10.58 -0.98 13.67
N PRO A 147 9.32 -1.05 14.14
CA PRO A 147 8.18 -1.34 13.27
C PRO A 147 7.79 -0.19 12.35
N ALA A 148 8.16 1.05 12.68
CA ALA A 148 7.83 2.24 11.90
C ALA A 148 8.77 2.43 10.69
N THR A 149 10.03 2.02 10.81
CA THR A 149 11.05 2.22 9.75
C THR A 149 10.89 1.25 8.58
N ALA A 150 10.10 0.19 8.75
CA ALA A 150 9.85 -0.80 7.71
C ALA A 150 8.71 -0.39 6.75
N VAL A 151 7.81 0.50 7.18
CA VAL A 151 6.68 0.93 6.34
C VAL A 151 7.21 1.88 5.28
N GLY A 152 6.96 1.57 4.01
CA GLY A 152 7.40 2.44 2.92
C GLY A 152 8.88 2.39 2.59
N CYS A 153 9.59 1.35 3.03
CA CYS A 153 11.03 1.22 2.79
C CYS A 153 11.40 1.12 1.29
N ALA A 154 10.48 0.66 0.44
CA ALA A 154 10.67 0.56 -0.99
C ALA A 154 10.61 1.93 -1.70
N VAL A 155 10.05 2.96 -1.05
CA VAL A 155 9.89 4.28 -1.66
C VAL A 155 11.23 5.04 -1.63
N PRO A 156 11.79 5.43 -2.79
CA PRO A 156 13.01 6.23 -2.87
C PRO A 156 12.84 7.62 -2.23
N GLU A 157 13.92 8.14 -1.64
CA GLU A 157 13.91 9.45 -0.97
C GLU A 157 13.47 10.59 -1.89
N ALA A 158 13.93 10.58 -3.15
CA ALA A 158 13.61 11.60 -4.15
C ALA A 158 12.09 11.79 -4.37
N LEU A 159 11.29 10.74 -4.17
CA LEU A 159 9.83 10.79 -4.38
C LEU A 159 9.04 11.15 -3.11
N ARG A 160 9.69 11.17 -1.94
CA ARG A 160 8.99 11.40 -0.66
C ARG A 160 8.45 12.82 -0.49
N HIS A 161 8.93 13.78 -1.29
CA HIS A 161 8.51 15.16 -1.20
C HIS A 161 7.01 15.38 -1.51
N ARG A 162 6.36 14.44 -2.22
CA ARG A 162 4.90 14.45 -2.49
C ARG A 162 4.12 13.52 -1.56
N TRP A 163 4.76 12.95 -0.54
CA TRP A 163 4.21 11.85 0.24
C TRP A 163 3.92 12.22 1.70
N HIS A 164 2.69 11.97 2.12
CA HIS A 164 2.23 12.15 3.49
C HIS A 164 1.86 10.80 4.10
N LEU A 165 2.82 10.20 4.81
CA LEU A 165 2.64 8.91 5.48
C LEU A 165 2.20 9.08 6.93
N HIS A 166 1.07 8.46 7.28
CA HIS A 166 0.55 8.42 8.65
C HIS A 166 0.54 6.99 9.21
N LEU A 167 1.08 6.82 10.43
CA LEU A 167 1.32 5.49 11.04
C LEU A 167 0.45 5.19 12.28
N ARG A 168 -0.71 5.83 12.42
CA ARG A 168 -1.59 5.66 13.60
C ARG A 168 -2.76 4.69 13.35
N GLY A 169 -2.77 3.99 12.22
CA GLY A 169 -3.85 3.10 11.78
C GLY A 169 -5.05 3.85 11.17
N ASP A 170 -5.77 3.16 10.29
CA ASP A 170 -6.78 3.76 9.39
C ASP A 170 -7.88 4.54 10.11
N VAL A 171 -8.41 4.02 11.21
CA VAL A 171 -9.47 4.68 12.00
C VAL A 171 -9.05 6.09 12.44
N ARG A 172 -7.78 6.29 12.79
CA ARG A 172 -7.25 7.58 13.25
C ARG A 172 -6.71 8.42 12.09
N ASN A 173 -6.00 7.78 11.16
CA ASN A 173 -5.35 8.45 10.04
C ASN A 173 -6.38 8.99 9.04
N LEU A 174 -7.39 8.20 8.64
CA LEU A 174 -8.37 8.63 7.64
C LEU A 174 -9.17 9.84 8.12
N ARG A 175 -9.54 9.90 9.40
CA ARG A 175 -10.18 11.10 9.99
C ARG A 175 -9.35 12.38 9.87
N ARG A 176 -8.03 12.26 9.75
CA ARG A 176 -7.13 13.40 9.54
C ARG A 176 -6.96 13.73 8.06
N ILE A 177 -6.82 12.70 7.24
CA ILE A 177 -6.65 12.84 5.78
C ILE A 177 -7.88 13.52 5.16
N VAL A 178 -9.10 13.11 5.53
CA VAL A 178 -10.34 13.67 4.97
C VAL A 178 -10.69 15.09 5.44
N ARG A 179 -9.91 15.67 6.36
CA ARG A 179 -10.11 17.04 6.88
C ARG A 179 -9.19 18.07 6.22
N ARG A 180 -8.39 17.66 5.25
CA ARG A 180 -7.59 18.55 4.40
C ARG A 180 -8.34 18.83 3.11
#